data_AF-A0A0T9LF05-F1
#
_entry.id   AF-A0A0T9LF05-F1
#
_cell.length_a   1.000
_cell.length_b   1.000
_cell.length_c   1.000
_cell.angle_alpha   90.00
_cell.angle_beta   90.00
_cell.angle_gamma   90.00
#
_symmetry.space_group_name_H-M   'P 1'
#
loop_
_entity.id
_entity.type
_entity.pdbx_description
1 polymer ?
#
loop_
_entity_poly.entity_id
_entity_poly.type
_entity_poly.pdbx_seq_one_letter_code
_entity_poly.pdbx_strand_id
1 'polypeptide(L)'
;MKNIKKVDSPRSTLMIRLGNNTSDPIYWYAKREEGEEYGKIDHYIELKSISVWFNCDVKILIPASFVIFRRIRIKNKEILNNKKSLAFSIERSIVSNIEDFHVVILKADSTFCYIAAIEHELMNVWLGWLKDAGISATAMIPDVLTLPFSDGKWFSIKLDNEWLIRNGDMSGFSIKEDIFEVLYRSKSLSLPENLLSHPNVQTTDSHSIHYREVLRIMVDNLENNNVNLLSGRYYRHRKKTFIIHLCIELFTYVFYCL
;
A
#
# COMPACT_ATOMS: atom_id res chain seq x y z
N MET A 1 -3.59 11.95 37.89
CA MET A 1 -4.36 12.29 36.67
C MET A 1 -4.30 11.09 35.74
N LYS A 2 -5.43 10.42 35.52
CA LYS A 2 -5.51 9.22 34.67
C LYS A 2 -5.28 9.65 33.22
N ASN A 3 -4.26 9.09 32.57
CA ASN A 3 -4.08 9.15 31.13
C ASN A 3 -5.31 8.49 30.48
N ILE A 4 -6.22 9.31 29.99
CA ILE A 4 -7.32 8.85 29.14
C ILE A 4 -6.66 8.42 27.83
N LYS A 5 -6.47 7.10 27.68
CA LYS A 5 -6.22 6.49 26.38
C LYS A 5 -7.33 6.97 25.46
N LYS A 6 -6.94 7.65 24.38
CA LYS A 6 -7.80 7.99 23.26
C LYS A 6 -8.44 6.70 22.77
N VAL A 7 -9.72 6.50 23.07
CA VAL A 7 -10.50 5.40 22.51
C VAL A 7 -10.81 5.84 21.09
N ASP A 8 -9.94 5.45 20.15
CA ASP A 8 -10.23 5.58 18.73
C ASP A 8 -11.46 4.72 18.43
N SER A 9 -12.50 5.33 17.87
CA SER A 9 -13.67 4.61 17.36
C SER A 9 -13.21 3.47 16.46
N PRO A 10 -13.87 2.31 16.47
CA PRO A 10 -13.46 1.19 15.66
C PRO A 10 -13.45 1.54 14.18
N ARG A 11 -12.26 1.69 13.62
CA ARG A 11 -12.11 1.91 12.19
C ARG A 11 -12.32 0.59 11.48
N SER A 12 -13.55 0.35 11.05
CA SER A 12 -13.80 -0.69 10.05
C SER A 12 -12.95 -0.41 8.81
N THR A 13 -12.12 -1.37 8.42
CA THR A 13 -11.13 -1.22 7.34
C THR A 13 -11.37 -2.29 6.29
N LEU A 14 -11.34 -1.90 5.01
CA LEU A 14 -11.32 -2.82 3.89
C LEU A 14 -10.03 -2.60 3.12
N MET A 15 -9.19 -3.63 3.03
CA MET A 15 -8.02 -3.66 2.18
C MET A 15 -8.34 -4.45 0.91
N ILE A 16 -8.03 -3.90 -0.25
CA ILE A 16 -8.14 -4.60 -1.54
C ILE A 16 -6.78 -4.51 -2.24
N ARG A 17 -6.12 -5.64 -2.45
CA ARG A 17 -4.93 -5.72 -3.31
C ARG A 17 -5.35 -6.05 -4.73
N LEU A 18 -5.12 -5.11 -5.65
CA LEU A 18 -5.42 -5.28 -7.07
C LEU A 18 -4.38 -6.19 -7.75
N GLY A 19 -4.79 -6.84 -8.84
CA GLY A 19 -3.92 -7.64 -9.71
C GLY A 19 -3.15 -6.78 -10.72
N ASN A 20 -2.28 -7.44 -11.50
CA ASN A 20 -1.48 -6.78 -12.53
C ASN A 20 -2.29 -6.53 -13.82
N ASN A 21 -3.15 -7.48 -14.18
CA ASN A 21 -4.05 -7.46 -15.34
C ASN A 21 -5.51 -7.65 -14.93
N THR A 22 -6.41 -7.56 -15.90
CA THR A 22 -7.86 -7.73 -15.70
C THR A 22 -8.25 -9.10 -15.13
N SER A 23 -7.48 -10.14 -15.45
CA SER A 23 -7.70 -11.53 -15.05
C SER A 23 -6.81 -11.98 -13.88
N ASP A 24 -6.02 -11.07 -13.32
CA ASP A 24 -5.21 -11.40 -12.17
C ASP A 24 -6.05 -11.35 -10.90
N PRO A 25 -5.74 -12.23 -9.93
CA PRO A 25 -6.52 -12.30 -8.72
C PRO A 25 -6.41 -11.02 -7.89
N ILE A 26 -7.56 -10.58 -7.41
CA ILE A 26 -7.72 -9.51 -6.45
C ILE A 26 -7.93 -10.14 -5.08
N TYR A 27 -7.10 -9.74 -4.12
CA TYR A 27 -7.23 -10.21 -2.74
C TYR A 27 -7.88 -9.12 -1.91
N TRP A 28 -8.74 -9.50 -0.98
CA TRP A 28 -9.35 -8.54 -0.08
C TRP A 28 -9.41 -9.07 1.35
N TYR A 29 -9.34 -8.13 2.28
CA TYR A 29 -9.43 -8.39 3.72
C TYR A 29 -10.20 -7.26 4.37
N ALA A 30 -11.19 -7.60 5.17
CA ALA A 30 -12.02 -6.65 5.88
C ALA A 30 -12.01 -6.94 7.38
N LYS A 31 -11.93 -5.88 8.19
CA LYS A 31 -11.87 -5.95 9.64
C LYS A 31 -12.87 -4.98 10.27
N ARG A 32 -13.68 -5.47 11.21
CA ARG A 32 -14.59 -4.72 12.10
C ARG A 32 -14.34 -5.16 13.56
N GLU A 33 -15.01 -4.54 14.53
CA GLU A 33 -14.96 -5.03 15.93
C GLU A 33 -15.49 -6.45 16.07
N GLU A 34 -16.51 -6.79 15.29
CA GLU A 34 -17.27 -8.03 15.40
C GLU A 34 -16.62 -9.21 14.66
N GLY A 35 -15.58 -8.97 13.85
CA GLY A 35 -14.91 -10.02 13.10
C GLY A 35 -14.08 -9.56 11.91
N GLU A 36 -13.52 -10.56 11.23
CA GLU A 36 -12.65 -10.40 10.07
C GLU A 36 -13.15 -11.31 8.93
N GLU A 37 -13.22 -10.77 7.72
CA GLU A 37 -13.56 -11.50 6.50
C GLU A 37 -12.47 -11.30 5.46
N TYR A 38 -12.27 -12.27 4.59
CA TYR A 38 -11.24 -12.21 3.55
C TYR A 38 -11.63 -13.08 2.37
N GLY A 39 -11.05 -12.80 1.22
CA GLY A 39 -11.31 -13.58 0.02
C GLY A 39 -10.40 -13.24 -1.14
N LYS A 40 -10.65 -13.95 -2.23
CA LYS A 40 -9.98 -13.81 -3.52
C LYS A 40 -11.06 -13.67 -4.58
N ILE A 41 -10.86 -12.76 -5.52
CA ILE A 41 -11.74 -12.48 -6.65
C ILE A 41 -10.90 -12.61 -7.91
N ASP A 42 -11.34 -13.37 -8.91
CA ASP A 42 -10.52 -13.67 -10.09
C ASP A 42 -10.59 -12.58 -11.18
N HIS A 43 -11.56 -11.67 -11.09
CA HIS A 43 -11.74 -10.61 -12.09
C HIS A 43 -12.26 -9.30 -11.50
N TYR A 44 -11.77 -8.15 -11.97
CA TYR A 44 -12.14 -6.84 -11.41
C TYR A 44 -13.63 -6.50 -11.48
N ILE A 45 -14.37 -7.05 -12.44
CA ILE A 45 -15.83 -6.87 -12.58
C ILE A 45 -16.57 -7.39 -11.33
N GLU A 46 -16.05 -8.44 -10.71
CA GLU A 46 -16.64 -9.08 -9.53
C GLU A 46 -16.35 -8.32 -8.24
N LEU A 47 -15.59 -7.20 -8.26
CA LEU A 47 -15.40 -6.33 -7.09
C LEU A 47 -16.73 -5.92 -6.45
N LYS A 48 -17.82 -5.79 -7.21
CA LYS A 48 -19.15 -5.46 -6.69
C LYS A 48 -19.71 -6.50 -5.71
N SER A 49 -19.22 -7.74 -5.75
CA SER A 49 -19.63 -8.82 -4.84
C SER A 49 -19.35 -8.50 -3.37
N ILE A 50 -18.32 -7.68 -3.10
CA ILE A 50 -17.92 -7.27 -1.74
C ILE A 50 -18.41 -5.86 -1.38
N SER A 51 -19.46 -5.36 -2.05
CA SER A 51 -19.99 -4.01 -1.87
C SER A 51 -20.46 -3.68 -0.45
N VAL A 52 -20.81 -4.69 0.34
CA VAL A 52 -21.15 -4.55 1.78
C VAL A 52 -20.03 -3.89 2.60
N TRP A 53 -18.78 -3.96 2.11
CA TRP A 53 -17.60 -3.42 2.76
C TRP A 53 -17.19 -2.02 2.27
N PHE A 54 -17.84 -1.46 1.24
CA PHE A 54 -17.41 -0.19 0.62
C PHE A 54 -17.64 1.05 1.49
N ASN A 55 -18.45 0.93 2.54
CA ASN A 55 -18.65 2.00 3.53
C ASN A 55 -17.53 2.10 4.57
N CYS A 56 -16.63 1.10 4.64
CA CYS A 56 -15.46 1.09 5.52
C CYS A 56 -14.37 2.06 5.04
N ASP A 57 -13.28 2.17 5.80
CA ASP A 57 -12.04 2.81 5.35
C ASP A 57 -11.36 1.92 4.30
N VAL A 58 -11.58 2.22 3.01
CA VAL A 58 -11.07 1.41 1.91
C VAL A 58 -9.64 1.80 1.54
N LYS A 59 -8.69 0.89 1.76
CA LYS A 59 -7.28 0.98 1.33
C LYS A 59 -7.06 0.07 0.13
N ILE A 60 -6.44 0.60 -0.91
CA ILE A 60 -6.08 -0.17 -2.10
C ILE A 60 -4.59 -0.44 -2.07
N LEU A 61 -4.21 -1.70 -2.21
CA LEU A 61 -2.83 -2.10 -2.43
C LEU A 61 -2.59 -2.31 -3.91
N ILE A 62 -1.51 -1.73 -4.40
CA ILE A 62 -1.04 -1.94 -5.77
C ILE A 62 0.21 -2.83 -5.78
N PRO A 63 0.37 -3.71 -6.78
CA PRO A 63 1.55 -4.55 -6.89
C PRO A 63 2.83 -3.72 -7.04
N ALA A 64 3.84 -3.99 -6.21
CA ALA A 64 5.14 -3.31 -6.27
C ALA A 64 5.92 -3.56 -7.56
N SER A 65 5.54 -4.56 -8.36
CA SER A 65 6.10 -4.83 -9.70
C SER A 65 5.98 -3.64 -10.65
N PHE A 66 5.01 -2.75 -10.42
CA PHE A 66 4.78 -1.54 -11.22
C PHE A 66 5.26 -0.25 -10.53
N VAL A 67 5.94 -0.37 -9.40
CA VAL A 67 6.36 0.79 -8.61
C VAL A 67 7.87 0.88 -8.61
N ILE A 68 8.39 1.99 -9.11
CA ILE A 68 9.80 2.28 -9.08
C ILE A 68 10.11 3.07 -7.81
N PHE A 69 10.78 2.42 -6.85
CA PHE A 69 11.28 3.08 -5.65
C PHE A 69 12.67 3.67 -5.88
N ARG A 70 12.87 4.91 -5.42
CA ARG A 70 14.18 5.58 -5.47
C ARG A 70 14.46 6.36 -4.20
N ARG A 71 15.73 6.32 -3.79
CA ARG A 71 16.31 7.17 -2.75
C ARG A 71 17.23 8.18 -3.41
N ILE A 72 16.94 9.47 -3.24
CA ILE A 72 17.69 10.59 -3.82
C ILE A 72 18.33 11.37 -2.69
N ARG A 73 19.61 11.73 -2.84
CA ARG A 73 20.27 12.66 -1.90
C ARG A 73 19.81 14.08 -2.16
N ILE A 74 19.31 14.76 -1.13
CA ILE A 74 18.87 16.15 -1.21
C ILE A 74 20.11 17.05 -1.25
N LYS A 75 20.37 17.65 -2.41
CA LYS A 75 21.44 18.65 -2.58
C LYS A 75 20.94 20.08 -2.29
N ASN A 76 19.68 20.34 -2.60
CA ASN A 76 18.97 21.59 -2.32
C ASN A 76 17.51 21.24 -1.99
N LYS A 77 16.96 21.83 -0.91
CA LYS A 77 15.58 21.59 -0.46
C LYS A 77 14.52 21.94 -1.51
N GLU A 78 14.82 22.86 -2.44
CA GLU A 78 13.92 23.22 -3.54
C GLU A 78 13.51 22.02 -4.41
N ILE A 79 14.32 20.96 -4.45
CA ILE A 79 14.00 19.72 -5.17
C ILE A 79 12.70 19.07 -4.67
N LEU A 80 12.37 19.24 -3.39
CA LEU A 80 11.15 18.67 -2.80
C LEU A 80 9.88 19.39 -3.26
N ASN A 81 10.02 20.66 -3.65
CA ASN A 81 8.90 21.50 -4.09
C ASN A 81 8.72 21.49 -5.61
N ASN A 82 9.72 21.00 -6.36
CA ASN A 82 9.69 20.98 -7.82
C ASN A 82 9.61 19.55 -8.37
N LYS A 83 8.41 19.17 -8.84
CA LYS A 83 8.17 17.85 -9.46
C LYS A 83 9.06 17.57 -10.66
N LYS A 84 9.37 18.59 -11.48
CA LYS A 84 10.26 18.42 -12.65
C LYS A 84 11.68 18.09 -12.21
N SER A 85 12.18 18.75 -11.16
CA SER A 85 13.50 18.46 -10.60
C SER A 85 13.60 17.05 -10.01
N LEU A 86 12.53 16.58 -9.37
CA LEU A 86 12.44 15.22 -8.84
C LEU A 86 12.41 14.17 -9.96
N ALA A 87 11.57 14.40 -10.98
CA ALA A 87 11.49 13.58 -12.19
C ALA A 87 12.85 13.47 -12.89
N PHE A 88 13.51 14.60 -13.16
CA PHE A 88 14.83 14.64 -13.78
C PHE A 88 15.89 13.85 -13.00
N SER A 89 15.80 13.86 -11.67
CA SER A 89 16.75 13.13 -10.81
C SER A 89 16.67 11.61 -10.95
N ILE A 90 15.56 11.07 -11.46
CA ILE A 90 15.36 9.63 -11.67
C ILE A 90 15.24 9.23 -13.13
N GLU A 91 15.25 10.19 -14.07
CA GLU A 91 15.08 9.97 -15.50
C GLU A 91 16.07 8.92 -16.04
N ARG A 92 17.35 9.02 -15.68
CA ARG A 92 18.38 8.04 -16.09
C ARG A 92 18.15 6.61 -15.59
N SER A 93 17.27 6.43 -14.60
CA SER A 93 16.98 5.13 -14.00
C SER A 93 15.68 4.51 -14.52
N ILE A 94 15.02 5.18 -15.46
CA ILE A 94 13.77 4.79 -16.11
C ILE A 94 14.05 4.73 -17.61
N VAL A 95 13.66 3.63 -18.25
CA VAL A 95 13.90 3.44 -19.70
C VAL A 95 12.89 4.23 -20.54
N SER A 96 11.68 4.44 -20.00
CA SER A 96 10.59 5.19 -20.60
C SER A 96 10.65 6.70 -20.31
N ASN A 97 9.75 7.49 -20.92
CA ASN A 97 9.66 8.92 -20.64
C ASN A 97 9.12 9.16 -19.21
N ILE A 98 9.86 9.93 -18.42
CA ILE A 98 9.48 10.27 -17.04
C ILE A 98 8.16 11.04 -16.93
N GLU A 99 7.75 11.76 -17.98
CA GLU A 99 6.48 12.49 -18.01
C GLU A 99 5.26 11.57 -17.99
N ASP A 100 5.43 10.30 -18.35
CA ASP A 100 4.39 9.26 -18.29
C ASP A 100 4.21 8.71 -16.87
N PHE A 101 5.04 9.14 -15.91
CA PHE A 101 5.02 8.67 -14.54
C PHE A 101 4.46 9.70 -13.56
N HIS A 102 3.60 9.21 -12.67
CA HIS A 102 3.24 9.87 -11.43
C HIS A 102 4.32 9.66 -10.38
N VAL A 103 5.07 10.71 -10.10
CA VAL A 103 6.12 10.71 -9.07
C VAL A 103 5.57 11.25 -7.74
N VAL A 104 5.73 10.46 -6.67
CA VAL A 104 5.25 10.75 -5.32
C VAL A 104 6.41 10.70 -4.33
N ILE A 105 6.53 11.73 -3.50
CA ILE A 105 7.42 11.71 -2.33
C ILE A 105 6.76 10.87 -1.23
N LEU A 106 7.41 9.78 -0.86
CA LEU A 106 6.97 8.87 0.21
C LEU A 106 7.41 9.37 1.58
N LYS A 107 8.66 9.82 1.67
CA LYS A 107 9.30 10.34 2.88
C LYS A 107 10.44 11.25 2.47
N ALA A 108 10.71 12.29 3.26
CA ALA A 108 11.91 13.08 3.14
C ALA A 108 12.48 13.38 4.53
N ASP A 109 13.79 13.25 4.67
CA ASP A 109 14.55 13.69 5.84
C ASP A 109 15.49 14.84 5.45
N SER A 110 16.47 15.18 6.29
CA SER A 110 17.43 16.27 6.01
C SER A 110 18.39 15.96 4.86
N THR A 111 18.61 14.68 4.56
CA THR A 111 19.67 14.17 3.68
C THR A 111 19.10 13.44 2.46
N PHE A 112 17.99 12.73 2.62
CA PHE A 112 17.41 11.87 1.60
C PHE A 112 15.92 12.13 1.38
N CYS A 113 15.52 12.00 0.12
CA CYS A 113 14.15 11.95 -0.34
C CYS A 113 13.87 10.55 -0.92
N TYR A 114 12.80 9.93 -0.46
CA TYR A 114 12.33 8.63 -0.91
C TYR A 114 11.09 8.83 -1.76
N ILE A 115 11.08 8.24 -2.94
CA ILE A 115 10.01 8.42 -3.90
C ILE A 115 9.51 7.10 -4.46
N ALA A 116 8.27 7.12 -4.92
CA ALA A 116 7.70 6.12 -5.82
C ALA A 116 7.36 6.79 -7.15
N ALA A 117 7.63 6.09 -8.25
CA ALA A 117 7.13 6.45 -9.57
C ALA A 117 6.27 5.30 -10.10
N ILE A 118 5.08 5.63 -10.62
CA ILE A 118 4.11 4.69 -11.20
C ILE A 118 3.58 5.29 -12.50
N GLU A 119 3.40 4.49 -13.54
CA GLU A 119 2.85 4.96 -14.81
C GLU A 119 1.42 5.52 -14.66
N HIS A 120 1.16 6.63 -15.35
CA HIS A 120 -0.14 7.27 -15.39
C HIS A 120 -1.23 6.35 -15.97
N GLU A 121 -0.87 5.51 -16.95
CA GLU A 121 -1.76 4.53 -17.56
C GLU A 121 -2.31 3.54 -16.53
N LEU A 122 -1.43 2.91 -15.74
CA LEU A 122 -1.82 1.95 -14.69
C LEU A 122 -2.68 2.61 -13.60
N MET A 123 -2.32 3.82 -13.17
CA MET A 123 -3.14 4.58 -12.24
C MET A 123 -4.56 4.80 -12.78
N ASN A 124 -4.71 5.11 -14.07
CA ASN A 124 -6.01 5.32 -14.70
C ASN A 124 -6.81 4.01 -14.81
N VAL A 125 -6.16 2.89 -15.15
CA VAL A 125 -6.78 1.56 -15.20
C VAL A 125 -7.35 1.18 -13.84
N TRP A 126 -6.54 1.22 -12.77
CA TRP A 126 -6.99 0.88 -11.42
C TRP A 126 -8.10 1.81 -10.92
N LEU A 127 -7.97 3.13 -11.13
CA LEU A 127 -9.01 4.09 -10.76
C LEU A 127 -10.32 3.87 -11.56
N GLY A 128 -10.22 3.42 -12.81
CA GLY A 128 -11.34 2.99 -13.63
C GLY A 128 -12.08 1.81 -13.01
N TRP A 129 -11.36 0.74 -12.65
CA TRP A 129 -11.95 -0.43 -11.99
C TRP A 129 -12.67 -0.07 -10.69
N LEU A 130 -12.05 0.78 -9.86
CA LEU A 130 -12.66 1.25 -8.62
C LEU A 130 -13.92 2.07 -8.89
N LYS A 131 -13.90 2.97 -9.89
CA LYS A 131 -15.05 3.77 -10.28
C LYS A 131 -16.21 2.90 -10.77
N ASP A 132 -15.92 1.93 -11.63
CA ASP A 132 -16.94 1.03 -12.21
C ASP A 132 -17.60 0.15 -11.14
N ALA A 133 -16.84 -0.22 -10.10
CA ALA A 133 -17.33 -0.93 -8.94
C ALA A 133 -18.05 -0.03 -7.91
N GLY A 134 -17.92 1.30 -8.00
CA GLY A 134 -18.46 2.25 -7.01
C GLY A 134 -17.62 2.37 -5.74
N ILE A 135 -16.33 2.01 -5.80
CA ILE A 135 -15.41 2.01 -4.65
C ILE A 135 -14.77 3.39 -4.50
N SER A 136 -14.85 3.93 -3.28
CA SER A 136 -14.20 5.19 -2.91
C SER A 136 -13.04 4.94 -1.95
N ALA A 137 -11.82 4.89 -2.50
CA ALA A 137 -10.60 4.62 -1.74
C ALA A 137 -10.11 5.85 -0.95
N THR A 138 -9.62 5.64 0.27
CA THR A 138 -8.95 6.68 1.08
C THR A 138 -7.43 6.70 0.86
N ALA A 139 -6.86 5.58 0.38
CA ALA A 139 -5.47 5.48 -0.03
C ALA A 139 -5.23 4.42 -1.12
N MET A 140 -4.19 4.67 -1.93
CA MET A 140 -3.53 3.65 -2.76
C MET A 140 -2.08 3.53 -2.29
N ILE A 141 -1.64 2.32 -1.97
CA ILE A 141 -0.35 2.05 -1.31
C ILE A 141 0.34 0.90 -2.05
N PRO A 142 1.66 0.97 -2.34
CA PRO A 142 2.38 -0.21 -2.81
C PRO A 142 2.33 -1.34 -1.78
N ASP A 143 1.97 -2.54 -2.21
CA ASP A 143 1.73 -3.70 -1.35
C ASP A 143 2.94 -4.04 -0.45
N VAL A 144 4.16 -4.02 -0.99
CA VAL A 144 5.40 -4.28 -0.23
C VAL A 144 5.62 -3.31 0.93
N LEU A 145 5.07 -2.08 0.88
CA LEU A 145 5.19 -1.11 1.97
C LEU A 145 4.20 -1.39 3.13
N THR A 146 3.32 -2.37 2.97
CA THR A 146 2.47 -2.89 4.07
C THR A 146 3.07 -4.12 4.74
N LEU A 147 4.24 -4.59 4.30
CA LEU A 147 4.95 -5.65 5.00
C LEU A 147 5.70 -5.08 6.22
N PRO A 148 5.97 -5.85 7.28
CA PRO A 148 6.76 -5.39 8.42
C PRO A 148 8.12 -4.80 8.00
N PHE A 149 8.54 -3.74 8.71
CA PHE A 149 9.83 -3.09 8.50
C PHE A 149 10.68 -3.16 9.77
N SER A 150 11.97 -3.43 9.59
CA SER A 150 12.98 -3.33 10.63
C SER A 150 14.28 -2.86 10.00
N ASP A 151 14.91 -1.86 10.60
CA ASP A 151 16.14 -1.30 10.04
C ASP A 151 17.24 -2.38 9.91
N GLY A 152 17.95 -2.35 8.78
CA GLY A 152 18.97 -3.34 8.45
C GLY A 152 18.47 -4.76 8.12
N LYS A 153 17.16 -5.02 8.08
CA LYS A 153 16.59 -6.35 7.76
C LYS A 153 15.61 -6.29 6.59
N TRP A 154 15.61 -7.32 5.75
CA TRP A 154 14.58 -7.48 4.74
C TRP A 154 13.44 -8.32 5.29
N PHE A 155 12.21 -8.02 4.87
CA PHE A 155 11.06 -8.88 5.11
C PHE A 155 10.63 -9.46 3.77
N SER A 156 10.38 -10.77 3.72
CA SER A 156 9.84 -11.42 2.52
C SER A 156 8.66 -12.32 2.87
N ILE A 157 7.69 -12.39 1.98
CA ILE A 157 6.55 -13.30 2.10
C ILE A 157 6.06 -13.69 0.71
N LYS A 158 5.67 -14.95 0.56
CA LYS A 158 5.09 -15.49 -0.67
C LYS A 158 3.58 -15.30 -0.66
N LEU A 159 3.02 -14.74 -1.74
CA LEU A 159 1.60 -14.65 -2.03
C LEU A 159 1.34 -15.32 -3.36
N ASP A 160 0.69 -16.50 -3.34
CA ASP A 160 0.56 -17.38 -4.50
C ASP A 160 1.90 -17.60 -5.22
N ASN A 161 2.06 -17.11 -6.46
CA ASN A 161 3.27 -17.30 -7.28
C ASN A 161 4.21 -16.09 -7.28
N GLU A 162 4.03 -15.14 -6.36
CA GLU A 162 4.85 -13.94 -6.22
C GLU A 162 5.48 -13.85 -4.83
N TRP A 163 6.77 -13.56 -4.76
CA TRP A 163 7.46 -13.11 -3.56
C TRP A 163 7.35 -11.60 -3.44
N LEU A 164 6.84 -11.13 -2.31
CA LEU A 164 6.80 -9.72 -1.94
C LEU A 164 7.92 -9.45 -0.95
N ILE A 165 8.80 -8.50 -1.26
CA ILE A 165 10.03 -8.24 -0.50
C ILE A 165 10.09 -6.76 -0.13
N ARG A 166 10.07 -6.47 1.17
CA ARG A 166 10.38 -5.15 1.73
C ARG A 166 11.85 -5.11 2.12
N ASN A 167 12.65 -4.38 1.34
CA ASN A 167 14.10 -4.30 1.52
C ASN A 167 14.56 -2.99 2.19
N GLY A 168 13.63 -2.11 2.54
CA GLY A 168 13.91 -0.86 3.24
C GLY A 168 12.65 -0.16 3.73
N ASP A 169 12.82 1.00 4.36
CA ASP A 169 11.72 1.77 4.94
C ASP A 169 10.69 2.19 3.88
N MET A 170 11.18 2.77 2.77
CA MET A 170 10.36 3.24 1.65
C MET A 170 10.76 2.56 0.33
N SER A 171 11.11 1.28 0.41
CA SER A 171 11.51 0.48 -0.74
C SER A 171 11.13 -0.99 -0.60
N GLY A 172 10.82 -1.60 -1.73
CA GLY A 172 10.59 -3.02 -1.85
C GLY A 172 10.45 -3.39 -3.33
N PHE A 173 10.25 -4.68 -3.59
CA PHE A 173 9.97 -5.18 -4.92
C PHE A 173 9.20 -6.50 -4.82
N SER A 174 8.63 -6.92 -5.94
CA SER A 174 8.06 -8.25 -6.07
C SER A 174 8.76 -9.01 -7.19
N ILE A 175 8.76 -10.33 -7.09
CA ILE A 175 9.38 -11.22 -8.07
C ILE A 175 8.60 -12.52 -8.15
N LYS A 176 8.40 -13.04 -9.36
CA LYS A 176 7.74 -14.33 -9.55
C LYS A 176 8.58 -15.46 -8.96
N GLU A 177 7.92 -16.49 -8.45
CA GLU A 177 8.56 -17.65 -7.81
C GLU A 177 9.63 -18.30 -8.70
N ASP A 178 9.30 -18.55 -9.96
CA ASP A 178 10.19 -19.19 -10.92
C ASP A 178 11.51 -18.40 -11.12
N ILE A 179 11.42 -17.07 -11.20
CA ILE A 179 12.60 -16.20 -11.30
C ILE A 179 13.35 -16.16 -9.96
N PHE A 180 12.62 -16.08 -8.84
CA PHE A 180 13.21 -16.06 -7.51
C PHE A 180 14.07 -17.30 -7.25
N GLU A 181 13.56 -18.49 -7.60
CA GLU A 181 14.30 -19.74 -7.46
C GLU A 181 15.60 -19.74 -8.26
N VAL A 182 15.58 -19.22 -9.50
CA VAL A 182 16.78 -19.13 -10.34
C VAL A 182 17.82 -18.17 -9.73
N LEU A 183 17.40 -17.00 -9.24
CA LEU A 183 18.30 -16.04 -8.63
C LEU A 183 18.88 -16.54 -7.30
N TYR A 184 18.05 -17.23 -6.51
CA TYR A 184 18.47 -17.83 -5.25
C TYR A 184 19.52 -18.93 -5.48
N ARG A 185 19.27 -19.85 -6.42
CA ARG A 185 20.20 -20.95 -6.75
C ARG A 185 21.51 -20.44 -7.33
N SER A 186 21.47 -19.40 -8.15
CA SER A 186 22.67 -18.83 -8.76
C SER A 186 23.56 -18.04 -7.80
N LYS A 187 23.12 -17.80 -6.55
CA LYS A 187 23.77 -16.90 -5.58
C LYS A 187 24.04 -15.50 -6.15
N SER A 188 23.29 -15.10 -7.19
CA SER A 188 23.51 -13.82 -7.89
C SER A 188 22.97 -12.63 -7.11
N LEU A 189 22.04 -12.87 -6.19
CA LEU A 189 21.60 -11.86 -5.24
C LEU A 189 22.43 -12.00 -3.95
N SER A 190 23.07 -10.92 -3.51
CA SER A 190 23.54 -10.77 -2.13
C SER A 190 22.31 -10.59 -1.23
N LEU A 191 21.58 -11.67 -1.00
CA LEU A 191 20.40 -11.69 -0.15
C LEU A 191 20.87 -11.62 1.31
N PRO A 192 20.26 -10.77 2.16
CA PRO A 192 20.49 -10.85 3.59
C PRO A 192 20.19 -12.26 4.09
N GLU A 193 20.97 -12.74 5.05
CA GLU A 193 20.78 -14.07 5.67
C GLU A 193 19.35 -14.25 6.21
N ASN A 194 18.67 -13.14 6.51
CA ASN A 194 17.34 -13.13 7.10
C ASN A 194 16.18 -13.14 6.08
N LEU A 195 16.46 -13.22 4.77
CA LEU A 195 15.41 -13.20 3.74
C LEU A 195 14.42 -14.36 3.93
N LEU A 196 14.90 -15.54 4.30
CA LEU A 196 14.10 -16.76 4.45
C LEU A 196 13.87 -17.14 5.93
N SER A 197 14.35 -16.34 6.88
CA SER A 197 14.38 -16.72 8.30
C SER A 197 13.04 -16.53 9.04
N HIS A 198 11.92 -16.38 8.33
CA HIS A 198 10.61 -16.34 8.97
C HIS A 198 10.11 -17.78 9.23
N PRO A 199 10.02 -18.23 10.50
CA PRO A 199 9.91 -19.65 10.84
C PRO A 199 8.57 -20.32 10.52
N ASN A 200 7.58 -19.58 10.00
CA ASN A 200 6.26 -20.15 9.69
C ASN A 200 6.11 -20.62 8.24
N VAL A 201 7.13 -20.49 7.39
CA VAL A 201 7.13 -21.05 6.03
C VAL A 201 8.02 -22.31 5.98
N GLN A 202 7.94 -23.14 7.03
CA GLN A 202 8.49 -24.48 6.96
C GLN A 202 7.47 -25.38 6.25
N THR A 203 7.88 -25.82 5.06
CA THR A 203 7.29 -26.85 4.23
C THR A 203 7.14 -28.15 5.02
N THR A 204 5.98 -28.37 5.64
CA THR A 204 5.55 -29.69 6.11
C THR A 204 4.01 -29.70 6.22
N ASP A 205 3.39 -30.48 5.33
CA ASP A 205 2.05 -31.08 5.42
C ASP A 205 0.95 -30.30 6.16
N SER A 206 0.24 -29.47 5.39
CA SER A 206 -1.23 -29.42 5.30
C SER A 206 -1.58 -28.11 4.62
N HIS A 207 -2.44 -28.19 3.60
CA HIS A 207 -2.86 -27.09 2.75
C HIS A 207 -3.10 -25.81 3.56
N SER A 208 -2.35 -24.75 3.22
CA SER A 208 -2.59 -23.35 3.61
C SER A 208 -1.78 -22.79 4.79
N ILE A 209 -0.57 -22.28 4.52
CA ILE A 209 -0.33 -20.88 4.90
C ILE A 209 -1.19 -20.07 3.93
N HIS A 210 -2.49 -20.01 4.23
CA HIS A 210 -3.49 -19.44 3.34
C HIS A 210 -3.09 -17.99 3.10
N TYR A 211 -3.17 -17.49 1.87
CA TYR A 211 -2.97 -16.07 1.54
C TYR A 211 -3.62 -15.11 2.57
N ARG A 212 -4.68 -15.55 3.28
CA ARG A 212 -5.22 -14.93 4.50
C ARG A 212 -4.16 -14.36 5.45
N GLU A 213 -3.16 -15.15 5.83
CA GLU A 213 -2.13 -14.74 6.80
C GLU A 213 -1.28 -13.60 6.24
N VAL A 214 -0.96 -13.67 4.94
CA VAL A 214 -0.29 -12.59 4.21
C VAL A 214 -1.16 -11.32 4.25
N LEU A 215 -2.45 -11.45 3.95
CA LEU A 215 -3.39 -10.31 3.97
C LEU A 215 -3.53 -9.72 5.37
N ARG A 216 -3.57 -10.55 6.42
CA ARG A 216 -3.63 -10.10 7.81
C ARG A 216 -2.40 -9.29 8.17
N ILE A 217 -1.20 -9.78 7.84
CA ILE A 217 0.06 -9.06 8.04
C ILE A 217 0.02 -7.69 7.34
N MET A 218 -0.46 -7.63 6.09
CA MET A 218 -0.59 -6.37 5.36
C MET A 218 -1.55 -5.40 6.06
N VAL A 219 -2.73 -5.88 6.48
CA VAL A 219 -3.75 -5.07 7.15
C VAL A 219 -3.25 -4.50 8.47
N ASP A 220 -2.59 -5.31 9.30
CA ASP A 220 -2.07 -4.89 10.61
C ASP A 220 -1.00 -3.79 10.50
N ASN A 221 -0.39 -3.63 9.33
CA ASN A 221 0.63 -2.62 9.06
C ASN A 221 0.09 -1.41 8.25
N LEU A 222 -1.21 -1.34 7.95
CA LEU A 222 -1.81 -0.21 7.23
C LEU A 222 -1.81 1.09 8.04
N GLU A 223 -2.11 1.03 9.34
CA GLU A 223 -2.25 2.24 10.17
C GLU A 223 -0.94 2.99 10.37
N ASN A 224 0.19 2.26 10.36
CA ASN A 224 1.52 2.83 10.49
C ASN A 224 2.08 3.37 9.16
N ASN A 225 1.29 3.31 8.08
CA ASN A 225 1.73 3.68 6.75
C ASN A 225 1.07 4.98 6.26
N ASN A 226 1.88 6.04 6.17
CA ASN A 226 1.44 7.35 5.67
C ASN A 226 1.56 7.51 4.15
N VAL A 227 2.04 6.47 3.44
CA VAL A 227 2.18 6.49 1.98
C VAL A 227 0.81 6.53 1.33
N ASN A 228 0.66 7.42 0.35
CA ASN A 228 -0.55 7.46 -0.46
C ASN A 228 -0.26 7.99 -1.87
N LEU A 229 -0.50 7.16 -2.87
CA LEU A 229 -0.33 7.49 -4.27
C LEU A 229 -1.47 8.38 -4.81
N LEU A 230 -2.59 8.49 -4.09
CA LEU A 230 -3.68 9.44 -4.35
C LEU A 230 -3.26 10.86 -3.93
N SER A 231 -2.23 11.38 -4.61
CA SER A 231 -1.61 12.68 -4.40
C SER A 231 -1.44 13.41 -5.72
N GLY A 232 -1.11 14.70 -5.67
CA GLY A 232 -1.00 15.52 -6.88
C GLY A 232 -2.29 15.49 -7.71
N ARG A 233 -2.20 15.12 -8.99
CA ARG A 233 -3.35 15.08 -9.91
C ARG A 233 -4.40 14.03 -9.51
N TYR A 234 -4.01 13.00 -8.76
CA TYR A 234 -4.90 11.92 -8.33
C TYR A 234 -5.58 12.19 -6.98
N TYR A 235 -5.25 13.29 -6.30
CA TYR A 235 -5.81 13.63 -4.99
C TYR A 235 -7.35 13.71 -5.00
N ARG A 236 -7.96 14.14 -6.12
CA ARG A 236 -9.43 14.22 -6.25
C ARG A 236 -10.16 12.87 -6.12
N HIS A 237 -9.45 11.76 -6.35
CA HIS A 237 -10.01 10.41 -6.23
C HIS A 237 -9.97 9.88 -4.78
N ARG A 238 -9.31 10.61 -3.87
CA ARG A 238 -9.21 10.26 -2.47
C ARG A 238 -10.51 10.60 -1.73
N LYS A 239 -11.18 9.59 -1.17
CA LYS A 239 -12.27 9.81 -0.22
C LYS A 239 -11.73 10.52 1.02
N LYS A 240 -12.37 11.61 1.41
CA LYS A 240 -12.08 12.30 2.67
C LYS A 240 -12.66 11.48 3.82
N THR A 241 -11.82 10.98 4.70
CA THR A 241 -12.28 10.43 5.98
C THR A 241 -12.62 11.62 6.87
N PHE A 242 -13.90 11.95 6.98
CA PHE A 242 -14.35 12.85 8.03
C PHE A 242 -14.21 12.10 9.35
N ILE A 243 -13.15 12.42 10.11
CA ILE A 243 -13.18 12.17 11.55
C ILE A 243 -14.27 13.12 12.05
N ILE A 244 -15.43 12.57 12.40
CA ILE A 244 -16.40 13.30 13.23
C ILE A 244 -15.70 13.45 14.59
N HIS A 245 -14.82 14.45 14.70
CA HIS A 245 -14.52 15.00 15.99
C HIS A 245 -15.81 15.67 16.42
N LEU A 246 -16.39 15.13 17.48
CA LEU A 246 -17.43 15.69 18.32
C LEU A 246 -17.52 17.23 18.21
N CYS A 247 -18.30 17.73 17.24
CA CYS A 247 -18.87 19.08 17.27
C CYS A 247 -20.29 19.00 17.86
N ILE A 248 -20.44 18.22 18.92
CA ILE A 248 -21.62 18.21 19.79
C ILE A 248 -21.24 18.92 21.08
N GLU A 249 -20.81 20.19 21.01
CA GLU A 249 -20.76 21.09 22.18
C GLU A 249 -20.87 22.60 21.84
N LEU A 250 -21.33 22.97 20.63
CA LEU A 250 -21.57 24.41 20.33
C LEU A 250 -22.96 24.76 19.78
N PHE A 251 -23.87 23.79 19.61
CA PHE A 251 -25.23 24.10 19.14
C PHE A 251 -26.31 24.08 20.23
N THR A 252 -25.98 23.78 21.49
CA THR A 252 -26.97 23.79 22.60
C THR A 252 -26.95 25.07 23.43
N TYR A 253 -26.01 26.00 23.21
CA TYR A 253 -25.89 27.24 24.00
C TYR A 253 -26.43 28.52 23.34
N VAL A 254 -27.04 28.44 22.15
CA VAL A 254 -27.64 29.61 21.47
C VAL A 254 -29.17 29.68 21.61
N PHE A 255 -29.82 28.69 22.22
CA PHE A 255 -31.28 28.69 22.42
C PHE A 255 -31.76 28.95 23.86
N TYR A 256 -30.88 29.40 24.77
CA TYR A 256 -31.26 29.76 26.15
C TYR A 256 -30.96 31.21 26.58
N CYS A 257 -30.65 32.09 25.63
CA CYS A 257 -30.57 33.53 25.87
C CYS A 257 -31.24 34.30 24.72
N LEU A 258 -32.56 34.20 24.63
CA LEU A 258 -33.49 35.23 24.14
C LEU A 258 -34.93 34.81 24.47
#